data_AF-A0A9E2HJ62-F1
#
_entry.id   AF-A0A9E2HJ62-F1
#
_cell.length_a   1.000
_cell.length_b   1.000
_cell.length_c   1.000
_cell.angle_alpha   90.00
_cell.angle_beta   90.00
_cell.angle_gamma   90.00
#
_symmetry.space_group_name_H-M   'P 1'
#
loop_
_entity.id
_entity.type
_entity.pdbx_description
1 polymer ?
#
loop_
_entity_poly.entity_id
_entity_poly.type
_entity_poly.pdbx_seq_one_letter_code
_entity_poly.pdbx_strand_id
1 'polypeptide(L)'
;MRPPPYLRALTPWGRALLAAGVLGAALIGLQGLGFRWDPLGLAERRARAAEVRAAAAAADASARRLEVEGGADQVRRLEAVHHRTRAVAEATARVTTQAGRADDAEIPLEPDRAARLGGHDRELCRLAPAICGAAAADVARGGDDALRAGAVAADADPGRP
;
A
#
# COMPACT_ATOMS: atom_id res chain seq x y z
N MET A 1 79.08 -19.11 -24.70
CA MET A 1 78.98 -18.42 -23.40
C MET A 1 79.34 -19.40 -22.29
N ARG A 2 80.49 -19.24 -21.65
CA ARG A 2 80.95 -20.10 -20.54
C ARG A 2 80.19 -19.70 -19.26
N PRO A 3 79.55 -20.63 -18.54
CA PRO A 3 78.91 -20.30 -17.28
C PRO A 3 79.98 -19.89 -16.24
N PRO A 4 79.70 -18.91 -15.38
CA PRO A 4 80.63 -18.44 -14.37
C PRO A 4 81.11 -19.57 -13.43
N PRO A 5 82.39 -19.54 -12.98
CA PRO A 5 83.06 -20.65 -12.30
C PRO A 5 82.42 -21.06 -10.95
N TYR A 6 81.63 -20.17 -10.34
CA TYR A 6 80.93 -20.40 -9.07
C TYR A 6 79.74 -21.38 -9.21
N LEU A 7 79.17 -21.54 -10.41
CA LEU A 7 78.06 -22.48 -10.65
C LEU A 7 78.50 -23.94 -10.77
N ARG A 8 79.82 -24.20 -10.90
CA ARG A 8 80.38 -25.56 -10.94
C ARG A 8 80.65 -26.15 -9.55
N ALA A 9 80.64 -25.34 -8.50
CA ALA A 9 80.90 -25.77 -7.12
C ALA A 9 79.62 -26.13 -6.33
N LEU A 10 78.43 -25.87 -6.87
CA LEU A 10 77.18 -26.28 -6.24
C LEU A 10 76.90 -27.76 -6.56
N THR A 11 76.62 -28.54 -5.51
CA THR A 11 76.06 -29.88 -5.63
C THR A 11 74.83 -29.85 -6.54
N PRO A 12 74.51 -30.94 -7.26
CA PRO A 12 73.33 -31.00 -8.15
C PRO A 12 72.05 -30.57 -7.43
N TRP A 13 71.96 -30.86 -6.13
CA TRP A 13 70.91 -30.41 -5.21
C TRP A 13 70.86 -28.89 -5.02
N GLY A 14 71.99 -28.20 -4.86
CA GLY A 14 72.03 -26.75 -4.74
C GLY A 14 71.52 -26.04 -6.00
N ARG A 15 71.78 -26.60 -7.18
CA ARG A 15 71.24 -26.08 -8.45
C ARG A 15 69.74 -26.31 -8.57
N ALA A 16 69.24 -27.46 -8.12
CA ALA A 16 67.82 -27.76 -8.09
C ALA A 16 67.06 -26.81 -7.13
N LEU A 17 67.61 -26.55 -5.95
CA LEU A 17 67.01 -25.61 -4.98
C LEU A 17 67.00 -24.17 -5.50
N LEU A 18 68.07 -23.71 -6.14
CA LEU A 18 68.09 -22.39 -6.79
C LEU A 18 67.07 -22.29 -7.91
N ALA A 19 66.98 -23.32 -8.77
CA ALA A 19 65.99 -23.36 -9.84
C ALA A 19 64.56 -23.35 -9.29
N ALA A 20 64.28 -24.12 -8.24
CA ALA A 20 62.98 -24.14 -7.57
C ALA A 20 62.65 -22.78 -6.92
N GLY A 21 63.62 -22.14 -6.27
CA GLY A 21 63.45 -20.81 -5.68
C GLY A 21 63.18 -19.73 -6.72
N VAL A 22 63.92 -19.72 -7.83
CA VAL A 22 63.69 -18.79 -8.95
C VAL A 22 62.35 -19.04 -9.63
N LEU A 23 61.96 -20.30 -9.83
CA LEU A 23 60.66 -20.65 -10.40
C LEU A 23 59.51 -20.24 -9.46
N GLY A 24 59.66 -20.48 -8.16
CA GLY A 24 58.70 -20.04 -7.15
C GLY A 24 58.54 -18.52 -7.12
N ALA A 25 59.65 -17.78 -7.12
CA ALA A 25 59.64 -16.32 -7.18
C ALA A 25 59.04 -15.79 -8.49
N ALA A 26 59.31 -16.43 -9.63
CA ALA A 26 58.74 -16.07 -10.92
C ALA A 26 57.22 -16.31 -10.97
N LEU A 27 56.73 -17.42 -10.39
CA LEU A 27 55.30 -17.71 -10.30
C LEU A 27 54.57 -16.73 -9.37
N ILE A 28 55.16 -16.40 -8.22
CA ILE A 28 54.62 -15.39 -7.30
C ILE A 28 54.61 -14.01 -7.97
N GLY A 29 55.68 -13.65 -8.68
CA GLY A 29 55.77 -12.43 -9.48
C GLY A 29 54.69 -12.36 -10.55
N LEU A 30 54.49 -13.43 -11.32
CA LEU A 30 53.44 -13.49 -12.36
C LEU A 30 52.04 -13.34 -11.78
N GLN A 31 51.78 -13.93 -10.61
CA GLN A 31 50.52 -13.75 -9.89
C GLN A 31 50.33 -12.30 -9.40
N GLY A 32 51.41 -11.65 -8.96
CA GLY A 32 51.42 -10.23 -8.57
C GLY A 32 51.24 -9.26 -9.75
N LEU A 33 51.67 -9.64 -10.96
CA LEU A 33 51.46 -8.91 -12.21
C LEU A 33 50.09 -9.18 -12.86
N GLY A 34 49.21 -9.96 -12.21
CA GLY A 34 47.85 -10.24 -12.68
C GLY A 34 47.75 -11.30 -13.77
N PHE A 35 48.83 -12.04 -14.04
CA PHE A 35 48.86 -13.12 -15.04
C PHE A 35 48.20 -14.38 -14.47
N ARG A 36 46.87 -14.35 -14.32
CA ARG A 36 46.08 -15.52 -13.92
C ARG A 36 45.89 -16.44 -15.12
N TRP A 37 46.40 -17.66 -15.03
CA TRP A 37 46.09 -18.70 -16.01
C TRP A 37 44.65 -19.19 -15.73
N ASP A 38 43.67 -18.61 -16.42
CA ASP A 38 42.25 -19.01 -16.39
C ASP A 38 41.76 -19.36 -17.80
N PRO A 39 42.13 -20.55 -18.33
CA PRO A 39 41.80 -20.96 -19.70
C PRO A 39 40.29 -21.17 -19.92
N LEU A 40 39.49 -21.24 -18.85
CA LEU A 40 38.04 -21.47 -18.90
C LEU A 40 37.21 -20.19 -18.61
N GLY A 41 37.87 -19.07 -18.31
CA GLY A 41 37.24 -17.78 -18.01
C GLY A 41 36.29 -17.82 -16.80
N LEU A 42 36.53 -18.71 -15.84
CA LEU A 42 35.64 -18.91 -14.70
C LEU A 42 35.56 -17.67 -13.81
N ALA A 43 36.65 -16.93 -13.64
CA ALA A 43 36.67 -15.71 -12.86
C ALA A 43 35.79 -14.63 -13.47
N GLU A 44 35.86 -14.46 -14.80
CA GLU A 44 35.02 -13.52 -15.53
C GLU A 44 33.54 -13.93 -15.48
N ARG A 45 33.24 -15.22 -15.65
CA ARG A 45 31.87 -15.74 -15.48
C ARG A 45 31.33 -15.49 -14.08
N ARG A 46 32.14 -15.68 -13.03
CA ARG A 46 31.74 -15.38 -11.65
C ARG A 46 31.53 -13.88 -11.42
N ALA A 47 32.39 -13.04 -11.98
CA ALA A 47 32.26 -11.59 -11.92
C ALA A 47 30.97 -11.12 -12.58
N ARG A 48 30.71 -11.54 -13.83
CA ARG A 48 29.46 -11.25 -14.54
C ARG A 48 28.23 -11.77 -13.78
N ALA A 49 28.31 -12.97 -13.21
CA ALA A 49 27.22 -13.53 -12.40
C ALA A 49 27.00 -12.76 -11.08
N ALA A 50 28.05 -12.15 -10.52
CA ALA A 50 27.94 -11.29 -9.35
C ALA A 50 27.35 -9.92 -9.72
N GLU A 51 27.78 -9.33 -10.84
CA GLU A 51 27.25 -8.08 -11.38
C GLU A 51 25.75 -8.20 -11.69
N VAL A 52 25.33 -9.28 -12.37
CA VAL A 52 23.91 -9.55 -12.66
C VAL A 52 23.10 -9.69 -11.37
N ARG A 53 23.62 -10.39 -10.36
CA ARG A 53 22.95 -10.53 -9.06
C ARG A 53 22.85 -9.20 -8.32
N ALA A 54 23.90 -8.38 -8.36
CA ALA A 54 23.90 -7.05 -7.76
C ALA A 54 22.90 -6.11 -8.46
N ALA A 55 22.84 -6.15 -9.80
CA ALA A 55 21.88 -5.38 -10.58
C ALA A 55 20.44 -5.80 -10.28
N ALA A 56 20.17 -7.11 -10.20
CA ALA A 56 18.86 -7.63 -9.83
C ALA A 56 18.47 -7.21 -8.40
N ALA A 57 19.37 -7.34 -7.43
CA ALA A 57 19.11 -6.93 -6.05
C ALA A 57 18.86 -5.41 -5.93
N ALA A 58 19.56 -4.59 -6.72
CA ALA A 58 19.31 -3.15 -6.77
C ALA A 58 17.94 -2.83 -7.40
N ALA A 59 17.56 -3.53 -8.47
CA ALA A 59 16.25 -3.40 -9.09
C ALA A 59 15.12 -3.79 -8.11
N ASP A 60 15.24 -4.94 -7.44
CA ASP A 60 14.29 -5.41 -6.43
C ASP A 60 14.18 -4.43 -5.25
N ALA A 61 15.32 -3.90 -4.79
CA ALA A 61 15.31 -2.90 -3.71
C ALA A 61 14.59 -1.60 -4.13
N SER A 62 14.77 -1.16 -5.38
CA SER A 62 14.06 0.00 -5.91
C SER A 62 12.55 -0.26 -6.08
N ALA A 63 12.17 -1.45 -6.56
CA ALA A 63 10.78 -1.86 -6.68
C ALA A 63 10.09 -1.89 -5.30
N ARG A 64 10.72 -2.52 -4.31
CA ARG A 64 10.19 -2.55 -2.93
C ARG A 64 10.04 -1.16 -2.31
N ARG A 65 10.95 -0.23 -2.61
CA ARG A 65 10.82 1.17 -2.15
C ARG A 65 9.59 1.83 -2.75
N LEU A 66 9.37 1.68 -4.06
CA LEU A 66 8.18 2.22 -4.73
C LEU A 66 6.88 1.58 -4.21
N GLU A 67 6.89 0.28 -3.92
CA GLU A 67 5.75 -0.41 -3.31
C GLU A 67 5.43 0.14 -1.91
N VAL A 68 6.45 0.35 -1.07
CA VAL A 68 6.28 0.91 0.28
C VAL A 68 5.79 2.35 0.22
N GLU A 69 6.38 3.18 -0.65
CA GLU A 69 5.94 4.57 -0.86
C GLU A 69 4.50 4.63 -1.36
N GLY A 70 4.16 3.81 -2.37
CA GLY A 70 2.79 3.70 -2.88
C GLY A 70 1.79 3.18 -1.84
N GLY A 71 2.20 2.22 -1.00
CA GLY A 71 1.39 1.73 0.11
C GLY A 71 1.13 2.81 1.16
N ALA A 72 2.15 3.58 1.53
CA ALA A 72 2.02 4.67 2.49
C ALA A 72 1.08 5.78 1.97
N ASP A 73 1.13 6.11 0.68
CA ASP A 73 0.23 7.05 0.03
C ASP A 73 -1.24 6.61 0.08
N GLN A 74 -1.50 5.32 -0.20
CA GLN A 74 -2.85 4.76 -0.14
C GLN A 74 -3.41 4.77 1.28
N VAL A 75 -2.60 4.41 2.28
CA VAL A 75 -3.00 4.48 3.70
C VAL A 75 -3.35 5.90 4.09
N ARG A 76 -2.53 6.90 3.73
CA ARG A 76 -2.84 8.32 4.02
C ARG A 76 -4.12 8.80 3.36
N ARG A 77 -4.38 8.40 2.12
CA ARG A 77 -5.64 8.74 1.42
C ARG A 77 -6.85 8.11 2.10
N LEU A 78 -6.75 6.84 2.48
CA LEU A 78 -7.82 6.13 3.18
C LEU A 78 -8.10 6.77 4.55
N GLU A 79 -7.05 7.07 5.31
CA GLU A 79 -7.17 7.73 6.61
C GLU A 79 -7.82 9.11 6.49
N ALA A 80 -7.44 9.91 5.49
CA ALA A 80 -8.04 11.21 5.24
C ALA A 80 -9.54 11.11 4.89
N VAL A 81 -9.94 10.12 4.08
CA VAL A 81 -11.35 9.86 3.78
C VAL A 81 -12.09 9.43 5.04
N HIS A 82 -11.53 8.49 5.79
CA HIS A 82 -12.12 7.98 7.03
C HIS A 82 -12.33 9.06 8.08
N HIS A 83 -11.33 9.92 8.28
CA HIS A 83 -11.42 11.07 9.17
C HIS A 83 -12.55 12.02 8.74
N ARG A 84 -12.66 12.34 7.45
CA ARG A 84 -13.74 13.20 6.95
C ARG A 84 -15.10 12.57 7.15
N THR A 85 -15.25 11.27 6.87
CA THR A 85 -16.51 10.55 7.07
C THR A 85 -16.93 10.58 8.54
N ARG A 86 -16.01 10.34 9.47
CA ARG A 86 -16.30 10.45 10.91
C ARG A 86 -16.68 11.87 11.32
N ALA A 87 -15.94 12.88 10.87
CA ALA A 87 -16.24 14.27 11.19
C ALA A 87 -17.62 14.69 10.68
N VAL A 88 -18.01 14.27 9.47
CA VAL A 88 -19.35 14.51 8.93
C VAL A 88 -20.40 13.77 9.74
N ALA A 89 -20.19 12.49 10.07
CA ALA A 89 -21.14 11.71 10.87
C ALA A 89 -21.37 12.33 12.26
N GLU A 90 -20.30 12.76 12.94
CA GLU A 90 -20.39 13.43 14.24
C GLU A 90 -21.08 14.78 14.15
N ALA A 91 -20.77 15.59 13.13
CA ALA A 91 -21.44 16.87 12.92
C ALA A 91 -22.94 16.67 12.65
N THR A 92 -23.30 15.72 11.78
CA THR A 92 -24.69 15.36 11.49
C THR A 92 -25.41 14.89 12.75
N ALA A 93 -24.80 14.00 13.54
CA ALA A 93 -25.39 13.51 14.79
C ALA A 93 -25.65 14.64 15.80
N ARG A 94 -24.74 15.63 15.89
CA ARG A 94 -24.95 16.81 16.75
C ARG A 94 -26.11 17.66 16.26
N VAL A 95 -26.18 17.94 14.95
CA VAL A 95 -27.24 18.77 14.37
C VAL A 95 -28.59 18.08 14.50
N THR A 96 -28.70 16.78 14.23
CA THR A 96 -29.96 16.04 14.39
C THR A 96 -30.41 15.99 15.85
N THR A 97 -29.47 15.76 16.77
CA THR A 97 -29.75 15.79 18.21
C THR A 97 -30.21 17.18 18.67
N GLN A 98 -29.60 18.24 18.16
CA GLN A 98 -29.99 19.61 18.48
C GLN A 98 -31.37 19.95 17.91
N ALA A 99 -31.64 19.58 16.66
CA ALA A 99 -32.93 19.79 16.01
C ALA A 99 -34.05 19.07 16.77
N GLY A 100 -33.84 17.83 17.22
CA GLY A 100 -34.82 17.09 18.01
C GLY A 100 -35.05 17.61 19.44
N ARG A 101 -34.20 18.53 19.91
CA ARG A 101 -34.38 19.21 21.22
C ARG A 101 -34.88 20.65 21.08
N ALA A 102 -35.04 21.14 19.86
CA ALA A 102 -35.54 22.50 19.64
C ALA A 102 -37.00 22.60 20.08
N ASP A 103 -37.41 23.78 20.54
CA ASP A 103 -38.77 24.01 21.03
C ASP A 103 -39.83 23.78 19.93
N ASP A 104 -39.43 23.91 18.67
CA ASP A 104 -40.25 23.69 17.48
C ASP A 104 -40.13 22.29 16.88
N ALA A 105 -39.45 21.34 17.55
CA ALA A 105 -39.22 20.00 17.02
C ALA A 105 -40.51 19.24 16.68
N GLU A 106 -41.57 19.47 17.45
CA GLU A 106 -42.88 18.83 17.28
C GLU A 106 -43.86 19.69 16.44
N ILE A 107 -43.44 20.89 16.01
CA ILE A 107 -44.28 21.78 15.21
C ILE A 107 -44.15 21.36 13.73
N PRO A 108 -45.24 20.94 13.07
CA PRO A 108 -45.19 20.59 11.67
C PRO A 108 -44.72 21.76 10.80
N LEU A 109 -43.90 21.46 9.80
CA LEU A 109 -43.50 22.45 8.80
C LEU A 109 -44.73 22.93 8.01
N GLU A 110 -44.71 24.21 7.67
CA GLU A 110 -45.69 24.81 6.75
C GLU A 110 -45.68 24.06 5.40
N PRO A 111 -46.84 23.69 4.81
CA PRO A 111 -46.92 22.82 3.65
C PRO A 111 -46.12 23.30 2.43
N ASP A 112 -46.16 24.60 2.11
CA ASP A 112 -45.42 25.14 0.97
C ASP A 112 -43.91 25.08 1.23
N ARG A 113 -43.47 25.33 2.47
CA ARG A 113 -42.07 25.16 2.88
C ARG A 113 -41.60 23.72 2.74
N ALA A 114 -42.39 22.75 3.21
CA ALA A 114 -42.07 21.33 3.08
C ALA A 114 -41.98 20.92 1.60
N ALA A 115 -42.89 21.41 0.75
CA ALA A 115 -42.87 21.15 -0.69
C ALA A 115 -41.61 21.72 -1.37
N ARG A 116 -41.18 22.94 -1.01
CA ARG A 116 -39.94 23.55 -1.53
C ARG A 116 -38.70 22.76 -1.12
N LEU A 117 -38.60 22.36 0.15
CA LEU A 117 -37.51 21.51 0.65
C LEU A 117 -37.45 20.18 -0.10
N GLY A 118 -38.56 19.47 -0.22
CA GLY A 118 -38.61 18.23 -0.98
C GLY A 118 -38.30 18.40 -2.47
N GLY A 119 -38.58 19.57 -3.06
CA GLY A 119 -38.16 19.94 -4.41
C GLY A 119 -36.64 20.06 -4.54
N HIS A 120 -36.00 20.72 -3.58
CA HIS A 120 -34.54 20.82 -3.53
C HIS A 120 -33.87 19.46 -3.31
N ASP A 121 -34.40 18.63 -2.42
CA ASP A 121 -33.86 17.29 -2.17
C ASP A 121 -33.92 16.40 -3.42
N ARG A 122 -35.03 16.46 -4.17
CA ARG A 122 -35.14 15.75 -5.46
C ARG A 122 -34.12 16.26 -6.47
N GLU A 123 -33.88 17.57 -6.52
CA GLU A 123 -32.88 18.14 -7.42
C GLU A 123 -31.45 17.75 -7.03
N LEU A 124 -31.14 17.71 -5.72
CA LEU A 124 -29.87 17.19 -5.22
C LEU A 124 -29.68 15.72 -5.59
N CYS A 125 -30.72 14.90 -5.44
CA CYS A 125 -30.68 13.49 -5.82
C CYS A 125 -30.59 13.27 -7.33
N ARG A 126 -31.14 14.18 -8.14
CA ARG A 126 -31.00 14.18 -9.60
C ARG A 126 -29.54 14.43 -10.01
N LEU A 127 -28.85 15.34 -9.32
CA LEU A 127 -27.45 15.67 -9.58
C LEU A 127 -26.49 14.58 -9.06
N ALA A 128 -26.82 13.92 -7.95
CA ALA A 128 -25.97 12.92 -7.30
C ALA A 128 -26.71 11.59 -7.02
N PRO A 129 -27.07 10.82 -8.07
CA PRO A 129 -27.91 9.62 -7.93
C PRO A 129 -27.27 8.51 -7.08
N ALA A 130 -25.94 8.41 -7.09
CA ALA A 130 -25.20 7.40 -6.32
C ALA A 130 -25.30 7.59 -4.80
N ILE A 131 -25.61 8.79 -4.31
CA ILE A 131 -25.69 9.10 -2.88
C ILE A 131 -27.10 8.81 -2.35
N CYS A 132 -28.14 9.20 -3.10
CA CYS A 132 -29.53 9.05 -2.65
C CYS A 132 -30.08 7.63 -2.76
N GLY A 133 -29.54 6.79 -3.67
CA GLY A 133 -29.98 5.40 -3.82
C GLY A 133 -29.74 4.53 -2.57
N ALA A 134 -28.75 4.88 -1.75
CA ALA A 134 -28.45 4.16 -0.50
C ALA A 134 -29.32 4.62 0.69
N ALA A 135 -29.79 5.87 0.70
CA ALA A 135 -30.56 6.44 1.81
C ALA A 135 -32.04 5.98 1.82
N ALA A 136 -32.59 5.62 0.67
CA ALA A 136 -34.01 5.24 0.54
C ALA A 136 -34.38 3.91 1.24
N ALA A 137 -33.40 3.08 1.61
CA ALA A 137 -33.66 1.75 2.18
C ALA A 137 -34.01 1.75 3.68
N ASP A 138 -33.67 2.81 4.43
CA ASP A 138 -33.75 2.81 5.90
C ASP A 138 -34.83 3.73 6.50
N VAL A 139 -35.25 4.80 5.81
CA VAL A 139 -36.11 5.82 6.42
C VAL A 139 -37.62 5.57 6.22
N ALA A 140 -38.00 4.80 5.18
CA ALA A 140 -39.42 4.63 4.82
C ALA A 140 -40.19 3.56 5.64
N ARG A 141 -39.52 2.74 6.46
CA ARG A 141 -40.21 1.64 7.19
C ARG A 141 -40.89 2.08 8.50
N GLY A 142 -40.66 3.31 8.97
CA GLY A 142 -41.21 3.78 10.26
C GLY A 142 -42.51 4.59 10.20
N GLY A 143 -42.91 5.10 9.02
CA GLY A 143 -44.04 6.03 8.90
C GLY A 143 -45.40 5.37 8.60
N ASP A 144 -45.40 4.25 7.89
CA ASP A 144 -46.62 3.64 7.37
C ASP A 144 -47.35 2.76 8.40
N ASP A 145 -46.63 2.26 9.41
CA ASP A 145 -47.20 1.44 10.49
C ASP A 145 -48.02 2.29 11.49
N ALA A 146 -47.68 3.58 11.66
CA ALA A 146 -48.38 4.48 12.56
C ALA A 146 -49.78 4.89 12.06
N LEU A 147 -49.99 4.91 10.74
CA LEU A 147 -51.28 5.30 10.14
C LEU A 147 -52.32 4.16 10.13
N ARG A 148 -51.89 2.90 10.23
CA ARG A 148 -52.82 1.75 10.17
C ARG A 148 -53.40 1.37 11.53
N ALA A 149 -52.75 1.74 12.63
CA ALA A 149 -53.21 1.43 13.99
C ALA A 149 -54.37 2.33 14.48
N GLY A 150 -54.63 3.46 13.83
CA GLY A 150 -55.64 4.43 14.27
C GLY A 150 -57.06 4.26 13.69
N ALA A 151 -57.28 3.32 12.77
CA ALA A 151 -58.54 3.25 12.00
C ALA A 151 -59.47 2.07 12.37
N VAL A 152 -59.23 1.33 13.44
CA VAL A 152 -60.08 0.18 13.83
C VAL A 152 -60.32 0.12 15.34
N ALA A 153 -61.06 1.08 15.89
CA ALA A 153 -61.75 0.92 17.18
C ALA A 153 -62.79 2.03 17.42
N ALA A 154 -63.86 2.08 16.61
CA ALA A 154 -65.10 2.75 16.99
C ALA A 154 -66.25 2.23 16.12
N ASP A 155 -66.76 1.03 16.39
CA ASP A 155 -68.21 0.81 16.42
C ASP A 155 -68.53 -0.54 17.07
N ALA A 156 -69.26 -0.51 18.20
CA ALA A 156 -70.14 -1.56 18.69
C ALA A 156 -70.71 -1.13 20.05
N ASP A 157 -71.76 -0.30 20.02
CA ASP A 157 -72.73 -0.16 21.11
C ASP A 157 -73.88 -1.15 20.87
N PRO A 158 -74.01 -2.24 21.64
CA PRO A 158 -75.22 -3.05 21.64
C PRO A 158 -76.17 -2.50 22.72
N GLY A 159 -77.27 -1.91 22.24
CA GLY A 159 -78.31 -1.31 23.06
C GLY A 159 -78.94 -2.24 24.10
N ARG A 160 -79.34 -1.61 25.20
CA ARG A 160 -80.39 -2.02 26.17
C ARG A 160 -81.75 -1.51 25.66
N PRO A 161 -82.93 -2.02 26.10
CA PRO A 161 -83.27 -2.45 27.47
C PRO A 161 -83.36 -3.96 27.71
#